data_AF-A0A441VNU9-F1
#
_entry.id   AF-A0A441VNU9-F1
#
_cell.length_a   1.000
_cell.length_b   1.000
_cell.length_c   1.000
_cell.angle_alpha   90.00
_cell.angle_beta   90.00
_cell.angle_gamma   90.00
#
_symmetry.space_group_name_H-M   'P 1'
#
loop_
_entity.id
_entity.type
_entity.pdbx_description
1 polymer ?
#
loop_
_entity_poly.entity_id
_entity_poly.type
_entity_poly.pdbx_seq_one_letter_code
_entity_poly.pdbx_strand_id
1 'polypeptide(L)'
;MADKMGRAKQLNPVDPAHERIAKKLKGFTPDFPEGLDLWLMSSSRPETKAFPVPDLVLFLLRNLMGWPWQGPGEKKRWTVFGSIDGEPVGFELRKFGFTILRSTDPKVPQSRIVGQMQSALKEVERLLEPYAEAQVNQGEVLIVNRFSEFEARYRFFRNLADQAYAKAKKPPRRRRAKGGIVGETGGLVDQLNHVASASREGFFHSTAMVDSYFSALEHRLVLLRAFTGKPLKRGELLEIMGSKWDDKLKAIVPVVGDKQGELLLGRMRRIKERVRNPFAHGGVENDGGSLFFHLPHIGAIPANFSRFSDSVRFSFLPIEADDHSETCVAFDELDAMLSQGALVGPHRLVDAGVDPSFDSETLKRYAAAVAGGAAELERFIRVWGHEWECHANMDY
;
A
#
# COMPACT_ATOMS: atom_id res chain seq x y z
N MET A 1 9.27 -23.63 -5.33
CA MET A 1 8.04 -23.48 -4.54
C MET A 1 6.79 -24.14 -5.16
N ALA A 2 6.92 -25.13 -6.06
CA ALA A 2 5.78 -25.69 -6.81
C ALA A 2 5.29 -27.07 -6.32
N ASP A 3 5.80 -27.60 -5.22
CA ASP A 3 5.41 -28.91 -4.73
C ASP A 3 5.09 -28.82 -3.23
N LYS A 4 3.86 -29.20 -2.87
CA LYS A 4 3.20 -29.05 -1.56
C LYS A 4 2.40 -27.76 -1.32
N MET A 5 1.54 -27.38 -2.26
CA MET A 5 0.22 -26.90 -1.82
C MET A 5 -0.52 -28.13 -1.29
N GLY A 6 -0.71 -28.18 0.03
CA GLY A 6 -1.52 -29.18 0.69
C GLY A 6 -2.82 -29.39 -0.08
N ARG A 7 -3.24 -30.65 -0.22
CA ARG A 7 -4.55 -31.02 -0.76
C ARG A 7 -5.58 -30.10 -0.13
N ALA A 8 -6.01 -29.08 -0.88
CA ALA A 8 -7.21 -28.34 -0.54
C ALA A 8 -8.27 -29.42 -0.36
N LYS A 9 -8.86 -29.51 0.83
CA LYS A 9 -10.06 -30.32 1.02
C LYS A 9 -10.96 -29.96 -0.17
N GLN A 10 -11.21 -30.93 -1.05
CA GLN A 10 -12.19 -30.77 -2.12
C GLN A 10 -13.43 -30.21 -1.44
N LEU A 11 -13.82 -28.98 -1.79
CA LEU A 11 -15.10 -28.43 -1.37
C LEU A 11 -16.14 -29.46 -1.80
N ASN A 12 -16.90 -29.96 -0.83
CA ASN A 12 -17.82 -31.07 -1.02
C ASN A 12 -18.75 -30.73 -2.20
N PRO A 13 -18.90 -31.61 -3.22
CA PRO A 13 -19.72 -31.36 -4.41
C PRO A 13 -21.24 -31.26 -4.16
N VAL A 14 -21.66 -31.12 -2.90
CA VAL A 14 -23.05 -30.96 -2.44
C VAL A 14 -23.24 -29.60 -1.76
N ASP A 15 -22.49 -28.58 -2.20
CA ASP A 15 -22.70 -27.19 -1.78
C ASP A 15 -23.80 -26.56 -2.65
N PRO A 16 -24.88 -25.98 -2.07
CA PRO A 16 -25.86 -25.17 -2.79
C PRO A 16 -25.25 -24.11 -3.72
N ALA A 17 -24.02 -23.65 -3.45
CA ALA A 17 -23.27 -22.76 -4.35
C ALA A 17 -22.96 -23.41 -5.71
N HIS A 18 -22.62 -24.69 -5.75
CA HIS A 18 -22.29 -25.40 -6.99
C HIS A 18 -23.50 -25.44 -7.94
N GLU A 19 -24.69 -25.75 -7.43
CA GLU A 19 -25.92 -25.74 -8.25
C GLU A 19 -26.26 -24.34 -8.79
N ARG A 20 -26.13 -23.31 -7.96
CA ARG A 20 -26.35 -21.91 -8.39
C ARG A 20 -25.36 -21.50 -9.47
N ILE A 21 -24.10 -21.87 -9.33
CA ILE A 21 -23.04 -21.60 -10.31
C ILE A 21 -23.33 -22.35 -11.62
N ALA A 22 -23.61 -23.65 -11.56
CA ALA A 22 -23.94 -24.46 -12.73
C ALA A 22 -25.13 -23.89 -13.51
N LYS A 23 -26.17 -23.42 -12.80
CA LYS A 23 -27.32 -22.74 -13.42
C LYS A 23 -26.94 -21.45 -14.13
N LYS A 24 -26.04 -20.64 -13.56
CA LYS A 24 -25.55 -19.39 -14.17
C LYS A 24 -24.66 -19.66 -15.39
N LEU A 25 -23.90 -20.74 -15.35
CA LEU A 25 -23.04 -21.22 -16.43
C LEU A 25 -23.77 -22.19 -17.38
N LYS A 26 -25.09 -22.08 -17.54
CA LYS A 26 -25.83 -22.93 -18.50
C LYS A 26 -25.19 -22.87 -19.89
N GLY A 27 -24.87 -24.05 -20.42
CA GLY A 27 -24.21 -24.25 -21.71
C GLY A 27 -22.70 -24.47 -21.62
N PHE A 28 -22.07 -24.12 -20.50
CA PHE A 28 -20.65 -24.32 -20.26
C PHE A 28 -20.39 -25.79 -19.87
N THR A 29 -19.52 -26.49 -20.61
CA THR A 29 -19.09 -27.85 -20.28
C THR A 29 -17.57 -27.99 -20.31
N PRO A 30 -16.97 -28.90 -19.52
CA PRO A 30 -15.53 -29.15 -19.56
C PRO A 30 -15.06 -29.84 -20.85
N ASP A 31 -15.99 -30.19 -21.74
CA ASP A 31 -15.69 -30.90 -22.98
C ASP A 31 -14.92 -29.98 -23.93
N PHE A 32 -13.76 -30.43 -24.39
CA PHE A 32 -12.97 -29.74 -25.39
C PHE A 32 -12.64 -30.73 -26.52
N PRO A 33 -12.83 -30.38 -27.81
CA PRO A 33 -12.58 -31.34 -28.88
C PRO A 33 -11.12 -31.79 -28.91
N GLU A 34 -10.91 -33.11 -28.93
CA GLU A 34 -9.57 -33.68 -29.13
C GLU A 34 -9.05 -33.31 -30.52
N GLY A 35 -7.78 -32.89 -30.58
CA GLY A 35 -7.13 -32.54 -31.85
C GLY A 35 -7.55 -31.20 -32.45
N LEU A 36 -8.29 -30.36 -31.73
CA LEU A 36 -8.56 -28.98 -32.17
C LEU A 36 -7.23 -28.24 -32.33
N ASP A 37 -6.98 -27.73 -33.54
CA ASP A 37 -5.86 -26.83 -33.77
C ASP A 37 -6.15 -25.47 -33.11
N LEU A 38 -5.35 -25.11 -32.11
CA LEU A 38 -5.45 -23.82 -31.41
C LEU A 38 -5.23 -22.63 -32.37
N TRP A 39 -4.60 -22.83 -33.53
CA TRP A 39 -4.49 -21.81 -34.58
C TRP A 39 -5.84 -21.47 -35.24
N LEU A 40 -6.85 -22.34 -35.11
CA LEU A 40 -8.22 -22.09 -35.54
C LEU A 40 -9.03 -21.30 -34.51
N MET A 41 -8.42 -20.93 -33.38
CA MET A 41 -9.05 -20.10 -32.37
C MET A 41 -8.62 -18.63 -32.51
N SER A 42 -9.58 -17.72 -32.48
CA SER A 42 -9.33 -16.29 -32.33
C SER A 42 -9.23 -15.92 -30.85
N SER A 43 -8.39 -14.93 -30.53
CA SER A 43 -8.24 -14.43 -29.15
C SER A 43 -8.88 -13.06 -29.00
N SER A 44 -9.65 -12.86 -27.93
CA SER A 44 -10.17 -11.54 -27.55
C SER A 44 -9.85 -11.23 -26.09
N ARG A 45 -9.66 -9.94 -25.79
CA ARG A 45 -9.44 -9.46 -24.42
C ARG A 45 -10.70 -8.74 -23.94
N PRO A 46 -11.42 -9.25 -22.93
CA PRO A 46 -12.48 -8.48 -22.29
C PRO A 46 -11.89 -7.27 -21.56
N GLU A 47 -12.74 -6.31 -21.22
CA GLU A 47 -12.33 -5.16 -20.39
C GLU A 47 -11.78 -5.64 -19.04
N THR A 48 -10.68 -5.04 -18.56
CA THR A 48 -10.06 -5.40 -17.28
C THR A 48 -11.04 -5.34 -16.11
N LYS A 49 -11.99 -4.39 -16.13
CA LYS A 49 -13.03 -4.26 -15.10
C LYS A 49 -13.99 -5.44 -15.05
N ALA A 50 -14.12 -6.21 -16.14
CA ALA A 50 -14.99 -7.37 -16.17
C ALA A 50 -14.42 -8.53 -15.34
N PHE A 51 -13.08 -8.64 -15.26
CA PHE A 51 -12.36 -9.70 -14.57
C PHE A 51 -11.13 -9.11 -13.83
N PRO A 52 -11.33 -8.35 -12.75
CA PRO A 52 -10.25 -7.67 -12.04
C PRO A 52 -9.29 -8.66 -11.34
N VAL A 53 -9.78 -9.87 -11.02
CA VAL A 53 -9.00 -10.96 -10.44
C VAL A 53 -9.20 -12.22 -11.29
N PRO A 54 -8.45 -12.38 -12.40
CA PRO A 54 -8.61 -13.51 -13.30
C PRO A 54 -8.44 -14.88 -12.63
N ASP A 55 -7.65 -14.98 -11.56
CA ASP A 55 -7.50 -16.24 -10.81
C ASP A 55 -8.81 -16.75 -10.18
N LEU A 56 -9.81 -15.89 -9.98
CA LEU A 56 -11.15 -16.35 -9.60
C LEU A 56 -11.87 -17.08 -10.74
N VAL A 57 -11.56 -16.77 -12.01
CA VAL A 57 -12.03 -17.54 -13.16
C VAL A 57 -11.39 -18.93 -13.17
N LEU A 58 -10.07 -19.01 -12.91
CA LEU A 58 -9.39 -20.30 -12.77
C LEU A 58 -10.03 -21.12 -11.65
N PHE A 59 -10.18 -20.54 -10.46
CA PHE A 59 -10.81 -21.22 -9.32
C PHE A 59 -12.23 -21.70 -9.65
N LEU A 60 -13.06 -20.83 -10.25
CA LEU A 60 -14.40 -21.18 -10.69
C LEU A 60 -14.40 -22.40 -11.62
N LEU A 61 -13.67 -22.33 -12.73
CA LEU A 61 -13.76 -23.35 -13.77
C LEU A 61 -13.03 -24.63 -13.37
N ARG A 62 -11.81 -24.54 -12.82
CA ARG A 62 -11.02 -25.70 -12.41
C ARG A 62 -11.53 -26.33 -11.11
N ASN A 63 -11.65 -25.54 -10.05
CA ASN A 63 -11.86 -26.08 -8.71
C ASN A 63 -13.33 -26.33 -8.39
N LEU A 64 -14.25 -25.53 -8.92
CA LEU A 64 -15.69 -25.73 -8.70
C LEU A 64 -16.34 -26.53 -9.83
N MET A 65 -16.01 -26.24 -11.09
CA MET A 65 -16.64 -26.90 -12.25
C MET A 65 -15.84 -28.07 -12.83
N GLY A 66 -14.63 -28.34 -12.34
CA GLY A 66 -13.83 -29.49 -12.76
C GLY A 66 -13.27 -29.43 -14.19
N TRP A 67 -13.10 -28.23 -14.76
CA TRP A 67 -12.62 -28.08 -16.13
C TRP A 67 -11.14 -28.45 -16.27
N PRO A 68 -10.73 -29.04 -17.40
CA PRO A 68 -9.32 -29.29 -17.70
C PRO A 68 -8.55 -27.97 -17.81
N TRP A 69 -7.34 -27.95 -17.28
CA TRP A 69 -6.48 -26.78 -17.26
C TRP A 69 -5.02 -27.15 -17.50
N GLN A 70 -4.26 -26.17 -17.98
CA GLN A 70 -2.81 -26.22 -18.12
C GLN A 70 -2.20 -25.15 -17.21
N GLY A 71 -1.06 -25.53 -16.62
CA GLY A 71 -0.28 -24.65 -15.75
C GLY A 71 0.49 -23.58 -16.51
N PRO A 72 1.53 -23.02 -15.87
CA PRO A 72 2.35 -22.00 -16.47
C PRO A 72 3.06 -22.47 -17.75
N GLY A 73 3.23 -21.54 -18.70
CA GLY A 73 3.97 -21.72 -19.95
C GLY A 73 4.47 -20.38 -20.49
N GLU A 74 5.03 -20.35 -21.70
CA GLU A 74 5.62 -19.12 -22.29
C GLU A 74 4.61 -17.96 -22.31
N LYS A 75 4.87 -16.92 -21.52
CA LYS A 75 4.02 -15.72 -21.32
C LYS A 75 2.59 -16.02 -20.86
N LYS A 76 2.35 -17.19 -20.28
CA LYS A 76 1.04 -17.67 -19.82
C LYS A 76 1.14 -18.22 -18.41
N ARG A 77 0.26 -17.78 -17.51
CA ARG A 77 0.19 -18.29 -16.13
C ARG A 77 -0.66 -19.55 -16.02
N TRP A 78 -1.76 -19.60 -16.76
CA TRP A 78 -2.64 -20.77 -16.85
C TRP A 78 -3.55 -20.66 -18.07
N THR A 79 -4.04 -21.80 -18.51
CA THR A 79 -5.11 -21.94 -19.50
C THR A 79 -6.18 -22.90 -18.99
N VAL A 80 -7.46 -22.60 -19.20
CA VAL A 80 -8.58 -23.52 -18.95
C VAL A 80 -9.34 -23.74 -20.26
N PHE A 81 -9.72 -24.98 -20.57
CA PHE A 81 -10.39 -25.35 -21.82
C PHE A 81 -11.76 -25.96 -21.56
N GLY A 82 -12.68 -25.77 -22.50
CA GLY A 82 -13.98 -26.45 -22.51
C GLY A 82 -14.84 -25.97 -23.67
N SER A 83 -16.16 -26.06 -23.54
CA SER A 83 -17.09 -25.63 -24.58
C SER A 83 -18.27 -24.84 -24.02
N ILE A 84 -18.88 -24.02 -24.86
CA ILE A 84 -20.12 -23.29 -24.56
C ILE A 84 -21.11 -23.57 -25.67
N ASP A 85 -22.20 -24.27 -25.36
CA ASP A 85 -23.16 -24.80 -26.33
C ASP A 85 -22.48 -25.58 -27.47
N GLY A 86 -21.44 -26.35 -27.12
CA GLY A 86 -20.64 -27.14 -28.08
C GLY A 86 -19.59 -26.34 -28.87
N GLU A 87 -19.51 -25.02 -28.72
CA GLU A 87 -18.43 -24.21 -29.31
C GLU A 87 -17.18 -24.23 -28.41
N PRO A 88 -15.99 -24.59 -28.93
CA PRO A 88 -14.76 -24.60 -28.14
C PRO A 88 -14.39 -23.22 -27.61
N VAL A 89 -14.03 -23.17 -26.32
CA VAL A 89 -13.58 -21.95 -25.63
C VAL A 89 -12.33 -22.24 -24.81
N GLY A 90 -11.46 -21.24 -24.72
CA GLY A 90 -10.33 -21.22 -23.80
C GLY A 90 -10.31 -19.95 -22.96
N PHE A 91 -9.84 -20.04 -21.73
CA PHE A 91 -9.63 -18.90 -20.84
C PHE A 91 -8.19 -18.88 -20.40
N GLU A 92 -7.50 -17.76 -20.59
CA GLU A 92 -6.07 -17.65 -20.34
C GLU A 92 -5.72 -16.39 -19.56
N LEU A 93 -4.83 -16.53 -18.59
CA LEU A 93 -4.12 -15.41 -18.00
C LEU A 93 -2.74 -15.29 -18.65
N ARG A 94 -2.56 -14.26 -19.48
CA ARG A 94 -1.32 -13.96 -20.21
C ARG A 94 -0.61 -12.75 -19.62
N LYS A 95 0.67 -12.53 -20.00
CA LYS A 95 1.46 -11.35 -19.61
C LYS A 95 0.72 -10.02 -19.82
N PHE A 96 -0.09 -9.93 -20.88
CA PHE A 96 -0.85 -8.73 -21.25
C PHE A 96 -2.34 -8.82 -20.91
N GLY A 97 -2.68 -9.61 -19.89
CA GLY A 97 -4.01 -9.68 -19.31
C GLY A 97 -4.80 -10.93 -19.67
N PHE A 98 -6.01 -10.96 -19.14
CA PHE A 98 -6.96 -12.05 -19.34
C PHE A 98 -7.46 -12.10 -20.78
N THR A 99 -7.52 -13.30 -21.35
CA THR A 99 -7.83 -13.54 -22.76
C THR A 99 -8.83 -14.68 -22.87
N ILE A 100 -9.82 -14.53 -23.74
CA ILE A 100 -10.78 -15.58 -24.12
C ILE A 100 -10.43 -16.05 -25.53
N LEU A 101 -10.23 -17.35 -25.69
CA LEU A 101 -10.02 -18.03 -26.97
C LEU A 101 -11.34 -18.58 -27.47
N ARG A 102 -11.64 -18.40 -28.76
CA ARG A 102 -12.93 -18.75 -29.35
C ARG A 102 -12.81 -19.25 -30.79
N SER A 103 -13.91 -19.79 -31.32
CA SER A 103 -14.23 -19.84 -32.75
C SER A 103 -13.62 -18.67 -33.57
N THR A 104 -13.02 -18.88 -34.73
CA THR A 104 -12.85 -17.78 -35.72
C THR A 104 -14.21 -17.33 -36.28
N ASP A 105 -15.18 -18.25 -36.34
CA ASP A 105 -16.60 -17.97 -36.60
C ASP A 105 -17.42 -18.33 -35.34
N PRO A 106 -17.47 -17.43 -34.33
CA PRO A 106 -18.16 -17.71 -33.08
C PRO A 106 -19.68 -17.64 -33.22
N LYS A 107 -20.38 -18.69 -32.79
CA LYS A 107 -21.85 -18.73 -32.75
C LYS A 107 -22.41 -18.14 -31.46
N VAL A 108 -21.68 -18.28 -30.36
CA VAL A 108 -22.08 -17.71 -29.07
C VAL A 108 -21.65 -16.23 -29.01
N PRO A 109 -22.50 -15.29 -28.57
CA PRO A 109 -22.05 -13.90 -28.39
C PRO A 109 -21.04 -13.77 -27.24
N GLN A 110 -19.97 -12.99 -27.42
CA GLN A 110 -18.96 -12.77 -26.37
C GLN A 110 -19.57 -12.13 -25.11
N SER A 111 -20.53 -11.23 -25.29
CA SER A 111 -21.26 -10.59 -24.17
C SER A 111 -21.99 -11.60 -23.29
N ARG A 112 -22.51 -12.69 -23.87
CA ARG A 112 -23.13 -13.78 -23.11
C ARG A 112 -22.10 -14.51 -22.25
N ILE A 113 -20.94 -14.87 -22.82
CA ILE A 113 -19.87 -15.55 -22.10
C ILE A 113 -19.42 -14.71 -20.90
N VAL A 114 -19.11 -13.44 -21.15
CA VAL A 114 -18.67 -12.49 -20.12
C VAL A 114 -19.75 -12.32 -19.05
N GLY A 115 -21.01 -12.08 -19.45
CA GLY A 115 -22.12 -11.87 -18.52
C GLY A 115 -22.42 -13.08 -17.63
N GLN A 116 -22.40 -14.29 -18.19
CA GLN A 116 -22.58 -15.53 -17.40
C GLN A 116 -21.43 -15.75 -16.43
N MET A 117 -20.18 -15.55 -16.87
CA MET A 117 -19.01 -15.66 -16.01
C MET A 117 -19.03 -14.65 -14.86
N GLN A 118 -19.33 -13.38 -15.13
CA GLN A 118 -19.47 -12.36 -14.09
C GLN A 118 -20.58 -12.70 -13.09
N SER A 119 -21.71 -13.22 -13.57
CA SER A 119 -22.81 -13.65 -12.70
C SER A 119 -22.40 -14.82 -11.80
N ALA A 120 -21.61 -15.77 -12.32
CA ALA A 120 -21.09 -16.90 -11.56
C ALA A 120 -20.01 -16.47 -10.55
N LEU A 121 -19.13 -15.54 -10.91
CA LEU A 121 -18.10 -15.02 -10.01
C LEU A 121 -18.69 -14.36 -8.76
N LYS A 122 -19.86 -13.72 -8.84
CA LYS A 122 -20.57 -13.22 -7.64
C LYS A 122 -20.92 -14.31 -6.62
N GLU A 123 -21.15 -15.54 -7.08
CA GLU A 123 -21.38 -16.68 -6.19
C GLU A 123 -20.06 -17.19 -5.59
N VAL A 124 -18.97 -17.14 -6.37
CA VAL A 124 -17.62 -17.47 -5.91
C VAL A 124 -17.16 -16.49 -4.82
N GLU A 125 -17.40 -15.19 -5.02
CA GLU A 125 -17.11 -14.16 -4.02
C GLU A 125 -17.82 -14.45 -2.69
N ARG A 126 -19.14 -14.72 -2.75
CA ARG A 126 -19.93 -15.09 -1.56
C ARG A 126 -19.42 -16.37 -0.89
N LEU A 127 -18.95 -17.34 -1.67
CA LEU A 127 -18.38 -18.58 -1.15
C LEU A 127 -17.04 -18.34 -0.45
N LEU A 128 -16.20 -17.47 -1.00
CA LEU A 128 -14.85 -17.20 -0.51
C LEU A 128 -14.80 -16.17 0.62
N GLU A 129 -15.81 -15.30 0.77
CA GLU A 129 -15.80 -14.23 1.79
C GLU A 129 -15.60 -14.76 3.22
N PRO A 130 -16.35 -15.76 3.74
CA PRO A 130 -16.09 -16.31 5.06
C PRO A 130 -14.72 -16.99 5.19
N TYR A 131 -14.21 -17.57 4.09
CA TYR A 131 -12.88 -18.17 4.06
C TYR A 131 -11.80 -17.09 4.16
N ALA A 132 -11.92 -16.00 3.40
CA ALA A 132 -11.00 -14.87 3.44
C ALA A 132 -10.97 -14.22 4.83
N GLU A 133 -12.13 -14.00 5.46
CA GLU A 133 -12.21 -13.51 6.84
C GLU A 133 -11.51 -14.45 7.83
N ALA A 134 -11.68 -15.77 7.67
CA ALA A 134 -11.01 -16.75 8.51
C ALA A 134 -9.49 -16.71 8.33
N GLN A 135 -8.98 -16.56 7.10
CA GLN A 135 -7.55 -16.42 6.82
C GLN A 135 -6.97 -15.15 7.46
N VAL A 136 -7.65 -14.01 7.30
CA VAL A 136 -7.26 -12.73 7.92
C VAL A 136 -7.18 -12.86 9.44
N ASN A 137 -8.19 -13.44 10.08
CA ASN A 137 -8.21 -13.65 11.54
C ASN A 137 -7.11 -14.60 12.04
N GLN A 138 -6.65 -15.52 11.18
CA GLN A 138 -5.57 -16.44 11.48
C GLN A 138 -4.18 -15.84 11.20
N GLY A 139 -4.10 -14.69 10.53
CA GLY A 139 -2.83 -14.11 10.09
C GLY A 139 -2.26 -14.78 8.82
N GLU A 140 -3.06 -15.60 8.13
CA GLU A 140 -2.68 -16.31 6.91
C GLU A 140 -2.86 -15.40 5.69
N VAL A 141 -2.14 -14.27 5.71
CA VAL A 141 -2.27 -13.22 4.70
C VAL A 141 -0.93 -12.65 4.31
N LEU A 142 -0.90 -12.07 3.12
CA LEU A 142 0.21 -11.28 2.60
C LEU A 142 -0.18 -9.80 2.56
N ILE A 143 0.76 -8.93 2.90
CA ILE A 143 0.60 -7.48 2.72
C ILE A 143 1.62 -7.03 1.69
N VAL A 144 1.15 -6.33 0.65
CA VAL A 144 2.03 -5.78 -0.39
C VAL A 144 2.92 -4.70 0.20
N ASN A 145 4.22 -4.80 -0.08
CA ASN A 145 5.21 -3.84 0.36
C ASN A 145 5.22 -2.60 -0.55
N ARG A 146 4.48 -1.57 -0.10
CA ARG A 146 4.47 -0.23 -0.72
C ARG A 146 5.36 0.78 0.01
N PHE A 147 6.34 0.32 0.80
CA PHE A 147 7.17 1.22 1.60
C PHE A 147 7.93 2.22 0.73
N SER A 148 8.56 1.76 -0.35
CA SER A 148 9.30 2.63 -1.29
C SER A 148 8.42 3.74 -1.89
N GLU A 149 7.15 3.45 -2.17
CA GLU A 149 6.21 4.44 -2.68
C GLU A 149 5.89 5.52 -1.64
N PHE A 150 5.64 5.13 -0.38
CA PHE A 150 5.38 6.08 0.69
C PHE A 150 6.63 6.88 1.07
N GLU A 151 7.79 6.23 1.11
CA GLU A 151 9.06 6.89 1.37
C GLU A 151 9.39 7.90 0.27
N ALA A 152 9.22 7.54 -1.01
CA ALA A 152 9.45 8.45 -2.13
C ALA A 152 8.59 9.72 -2.05
N ARG A 153 7.31 9.59 -1.65
CA ARG A 153 6.44 10.74 -1.41
C ARG A 153 6.95 11.63 -0.27
N TYR A 154 7.36 11.03 0.84
CA TYR A 154 7.99 11.76 1.95
C TYR A 154 9.24 12.53 1.48
N ARG A 155 10.18 11.85 0.81
CA ARG A 155 11.42 12.47 0.31
C ARG A 155 11.13 13.59 -0.69
N PHE A 156 10.13 13.42 -1.56
CA PHE A 156 9.69 14.43 -2.51
C PHE A 156 9.26 15.72 -1.79
N PHE A 157 8.37 15.62 -0.80
CA PHE A 157 7.91 16.81 -0.06
C PHE A 157 8.98 17.41 0.84
N ARG A 158 9.85 16.60 1.45
CA ARG A 158 11.02 17.09 2.18
C ARG A 158 11.90 17.96 1.29
N ASN A 159 12.25 17.46 0.10
CA ASN A 159 13.08 18.19 -0.86
C ASN A 159 12.43 19.51 -1.31
N LEU A 160 11.12 19.53 -1.52
CA LEU A 160 10.41 20.77 -1.89
C LEU A 160 10.38 21.78 -0.73
N ALA A 161 10.19 21.32 0.51
CA ALA A 161 10.25 22.17 1.70
C ALA A 161 11.66 22.78 1.86
N ASP A 162 12.70 21.96 1.76
CA ASP A 162 14.10 22.41 1.83
C ASP A 162 14.39 23.49 0.78
N GLN A 163 13.96 23.27 -0.46
CA GLN A 163 14.14 24.24 -1.55
C GLN A 163 13.39 25.55 -1.29
N ALA A 164 12.15 25.48 -0.79
CA ALA A 164 11.34 26.65 -0.50
C ALA A 164 11.91 27.49 0.65
N TYR A 165 12.33 26.87 1.76
CA TYR A 165 12.99 27.59 2.85
C TYR A 165 14.37 28.12 2.45
N ALA A 166 15.13 27.40 1.62
CA ALA A 166 16.39 27.91 1.07
C ALA A 166 16.18 29.13 0.15
N LYS A 167 15.08 29.16 -0.61
CA LYS A 167 14.66 30.30 -1.45
C LYS A 167 14.26 31.51 -0.62
N ALA A 168 13.62 31.31 0.53
CA ALA A 168 13.27 32.38 1.46
C ALA A 168 14.51 33.12 2.01
N LYS A 169 15.65 32.42 2.15
CA LYS A 169 16.94 33.00 2.58
C LYS A 169 17.65 33.82 1.49
N LYS A 170 17.25 33.68 0.22
CA LYS A 170 17.90 34.35 -0.93
C LYS A 170 17.16 35.63 -1.29
N PRO A 171 17.85 36.74 -1.61
CA PRO A 171 17.18 37.94 -2.10
C PRO A 171 16.48 37.69 -3.44
N PRO A 172 15.33 38.32 -3.70
CA PRO A 172 14.63 38.18 -4.97
C PRO A 172 15.53 38.61 -6.13
N ARG A 173 15.45 37.91 -7.26
CA ARG A 173 16.15 38.33 -8.49
C ARG A 173 15.61 39.71 -8.88
N ARG A 174 16.46 40.75 -8.78
CA ARG A 174 16.14 42.09 -9.26
C ARG A 174 15.75 42.01 -10.74
N ARG A 175 14.46 42.15 -11.04
CA ARG A 175 14.03 42.44 -12.41
C ARG A 175 14.59 43.83 -12.74
N ARG A 176 15.45 43.93 -13.76
CA ARG A 176 15.80 45.23 -14.36
C ARG A 176 14.49 45.81 -14.90
N ALA A 177 13.88 46.73 -14.15
CA ALA A 177 12.73 47.48 -14.65
C ALA A 177 13.21 48.30 -15.85
N LYS A 178 12.58 48.11 -17.02
CA LYS A 178 12.68 49.07 -18.11
C LYS A 178 11.94 50.34 -17.66
N GLY A 179 12.70 51.36 -17.24
CA GLY A 179 12.25 52.76 -17.23
C GLY A 179 11.34 53.22 -16.09
N GLY A 180 11.65 52.91 -14.83
CA GLY A 180 10.92 53.53 -13.71
C GLY A 180 11.71 53.54 -12.41
N ILE A 181 11.64 54.67 -11.69
CA ILE A 181 12.19 54.85 -10.34
C ILE A 181 11.43 53.90 -9.42
N VAL A 182 11.98 52.70 -9.18
CA VAL A 182 11.53 51.87 -8.07
C VAL A 182 12.12 52.50 -6.81
N GLY A 183 11.30 53.24 -6.07
CA GLY A 183 11.71 53.80 -4.77
C GLY A 183 12.17 52.69 -3.82
N GLU A 184 13.05 53.02 -2.87
CA GLU A 184 13.60 52.08 -1.87
C GLU A 184 12.51 51.28 -1.13
N THR A 185 11.32 51.85 -0.97
CA THR A 185 10.12 51.21 -0.40
C THR A 185 9.56 50.07 -1.25
N GLY A 186 9.60 50.16 -2.58
CA GLY A 186 9.16 49.09 -3.48
C GLY A 186 10.07 47.85 -3.43
N GLY A 187 11.38 48.07 -3.28
CA GLY A 187 12.35 46.98 -3.12
C GLY A 187 12.19 46.21 -1.80
N LEU A 188 11.84 46.90 -0.71
CA LEU A 188 11.57 46.30 0.60
C LEU A 188 10.29 45.45 0.58
N VAL A 189 9.20 45.96 -0.02
CA VAL A 189 7.93 45.23 -0.13
C VAL A 189 8.09 43.98 -1.00
N ASP A 190 8.80 44.07 -2.12
CA ASP A 190 9.09 42.92 -2.98
C ASP A 190 9.92 41.84 -2.25
N GLN A 191 10.85 42.27 -1.40
CA GLN A 191 11.65 41.35 -0.58
C GLN A 191 10.81 40.66 0.49
N LEU A 192 9.95 41.40 1.21
CA LEU A 192 9.03 40.84 2.19
C LEU A 192 8.04 39.86 1.55
N ASN A 193 7.47 40.20 0.39
CA ASN A 193 6.57 39.31 -0.35
C ASN A 193 7.26 38.05 -0.83
N HIS A 194 8.51 38.15 -1.30
CA HIS A 194 9.31 37.00 -1.72
C HIS A 194 9.57 36.04 -0.55
N VAL A 195 10.00 36.57 0.60
CA VAL A 195 10.23 35.78 1.82
C VAL A 195 8.93 35.13 2.28
N ALA A 196 7.85 35.90 2.42
CA ALA A 196 6.56 35.39 2.88
C ALA A 196 6.01 34.29 1.97
N SER A 197 6.10 34.48 0.64
CA SER A 197 5.65 33.48 -0.34
C SER A 197 6.47 32.19 -0.27
N ALA A 198 7.81 32.30 -0.21
CA ALA A 198 8.69 31.14 -0.12
C ALA A 198 8.56 30.40 1.23
N SER A 199 8.40 31.11 2.34
CA SER A 199 8.17 30.49 3.65
C SER A 199 6.79 29.81 3.72
N ARG A 200 5.76 30.37 3.07
CA ARG A 200 4.45 29.71 2.96
C ARG A 200 4.50 28.45 2.10
N GLU A 201 5.24 28.49 1.00
CA GLU A 201 5.53 27.32 0.15
C GLU A 201 6.23 26.22 0.99
N GLY A 202 7.24 26.60 1.76
CA GLY A 202 7.94 25.69 2.68
C GLY A 202 7.02 25.08 3.74
N PHE A 203 6.14 25.86 4.34
CA PHE A 203 5.14 25.39 5.30
C PHE A 203 4.20 24.34 4.72
N PHE A 204 3.66 24.55 3.50
CA PHE A 204 2.77 23.58 2.85
C PHE A 204 3.48 22.28 2.53
N HIS A 205 4.71 22.35 2.02
CA HIS A 205 5.50 21.16 1.74
C HIS A 205 5.91 20.42 3.02
N SER A 206 6.23 21.13 4.10
CA SER A 206 6.53 20.52 5.41
C SER A 206 5.32 19.78 5.98
N THR A 207 4.13 20.34 5.86
CA THR A 207 2.89 19.69 6.31
C THR A 207 2.63 18.40 5.52
N ALA A 208 2.78 18.45 4.19
CA ALA A 208 2.63 17.27 3.33
C ALA A 208 3.74 16.21 3.58
N MET A 209 4.96 16.66 3.89
CA MET A 209 6.08 15.81 4.28
C MET A 209 5.77 15.04 5.57
N VAL A 210 5.26 15.72 6.61
CA VAL A 210 4.91 15.09 7.89
C VAL A 210 3.85 14.01 7.70
N ASP A 211 2.78 14.29 6.95
CA ASP A 211 1.73 13.29 6.71
C ASP A 211 2.23 12.09 5.89
N SER A 212 3.05 12.35 4.88
CA SER A 212 3.70 11.30 4.07
C SER A 212 4.64 10.43 4.92
N TYR A 213 5.41 11.04 5.83
CA TYR A 213 6.30 10.31 6.74
C TYR A 213 5.52 9.37 7.67
N PHE A 214 4.45 9.85 8.30
CA PHE A 214 3.63 8.98 9.16
C PHE A 214 2.94 7.85 8.38
N SER A 215 2.57 8.09 7.11
CA SER A 215 2.07 7.02 6.23
C SER A 215 3.15 5.95 5.96
N ALA A 216 4.38 6.38 5.64
CA ALA A 216 5.51 5.48 5.44
C ALA A 216 5.87 4.72 6.72
N LEU A 217 5.91 5.41 7.86
CA LEU A 217 6.20 4.83 9.17
C LEU A 217 5.17 3.77 9.55
N GLU A 218 3.86 4.06 9.45
CA GLU A 218 2.83 3.10 9.81
C GLU A 218 2.89 1.84 8.96
N HIS A 219 3.15 1.98 7.65
CA HIS A 219 3.37 0.83 6.77
C HIS A 219 4.63 0.05 7.15
N ARG A 220 5.77 0.75 7.32
CA ARG A 220 7.06 0.15 7.70
C ARG A 220 6.95 -0.67 8.98
N LEU A 221 6.26 -0.18 10.00
CA LEU A 221 6.10 -0.89 11.27
C LEU A 221 5.31 -2.21 11.10
N VAL A 222 4.27 -2.22 10.28
CA VAL A 222 3.53 -3.47 9.98
C VAL A 222 4.44 -4.48 9.27
N LEU A 223 5.23 -4.03 8.30
CA LEU A 223 6.18 -4.91 7.60
C LEU A 223 7.28 -5.43 8.54
N LEU A 224 7.89 -4.54 9.34
CA LEU A 224 8.92 -4.90 10.30
C LEU A 224 8.42 -5.93 11.31
N ARG A 225 7.14 -5.85 11.74
CA ARG A 225 6.56 -6.88 12.62
C ARG A 225 6.66 -8.27 12.01
N ALA A 226 6.34 -8.44 10.73
CA ALA A 226 6.50 -9.73 10.04
C ALA A 226 7.96 -10.14 9.96
N PHE A 227 8.83 -9.22 9.54
CA PHE A 227 10.24 -9.52 9.31
C PHE A 227 11.08 -9.72 10.57
N THR A 228 10.55 -9.37 11.76
CA THR A 228 11.13 -9.88 13.02
C THR A 228 11.06 -11.42 13.13
N GLY A 229 10.19 -12.05 12.33
CA GLY A 229 10.02 -13.50 12.26
C GLY A 229 9.42 -14.14 13.52
N LYS A 230 8.99 -13.33 14.49
CA LYS A 230 8.31 -13.80 15.70
C LYS A 230 6.90 -14.27 15.34
N PRO A 231 6.46 -15.46 15.82
CA PRO A 231 5.11 -15.94 15.61
C PRO A 231 4.04 -14.92 16.04
N LEU A 232 2.90 -14.95 15.36
CA LEU A 232 1.73 -14.14 15.71
C LEU A 232 0.74 -14.97 16.53
N LYS A 233 0.07 -14.34 17.48
CA LYS A 233 -1.14 -14.87 18.09
C LYS A 233 -2.32 -14.67 17.14
N ARG A 234 -3.36 -15.49 17.29
CA ARG A 234 -4.62 -15.32 16.55
C ARG A 234 -5.19 -13.92 16.81
N GLY A 235 -5.56 -13.20 15.75
CA GLY A 235 -6.06 -11.83 15.83
C GLY A 235 -5.00 -10.73 16.01
N GLU A 236 -3.75 -11.08 16.34
CA GLU A 236 -2.69 -10.09 16.62
C GLU A 236 -2.41 -9.18 15.42
N LEU A 237 -2.49 -9.70 14.19
CA LEU A 237 -2.30 -8.87 13.00
C LEU A 237 -3.34 -7.75 12.90
N LEU A 238 -4.62 -8.07 13.15
CA LEU A 238 -5.70 -7.08 13.13
C LEU A 238 -5.54 -6.06 14.26
N GLU A 239 -5.16 -6.51 15.45
CA GLU A 239 -4.85 -5.63 16.59
C GLU A 239 -3.71 -4.67 16.22
N ILE A 240 -2.63 -5.18 15.63
CA ILE A 240 -1.50 -4.36 15.19
C ILE A 240 -1.96 -3.38 14.11
N MET A 241 -2.69 -3.80 13.09
CA MET A 241 -3.18 -2.91 12.02
C MET A 241 -4.04 -1.77 12.57
N GLY A 242 -4.92 -2.05 13.53
CA GLY A 242 -5.79 -1.07 14.18
C GLY A 242 -5.13 -0.22 15.28
N SER A 243 -3.92 -0.57 15.70
CA SER A 243 -3.20 0.14 16.76
C SER A 243 -2.61 1.47 16.29
N LYS A 244 -2.35 2.37 17.25
CA LYS A 244 -1.61 3.62 16.99
C LYS A 244 -0.16 3.31 16.61
N TRP A 245 0.45 4.17 15.81
CA TRP A 245 1.84 4.03 15.36
C TRP A 245 2.85 3.85 16.50
N ASP A 246 2.65 4.52 17.64
CA ASP A 246 3.57 4.45 18.76
C ASP A 246 3.43 3.14 19.55
N ASP A 247 2.24 2.54 19.57
CA ASP A 247 2.03 1.20 20.11
C ASP A 247 2.63 0.14 19.18
N LYS A 248 2.47 0.31 17.86
CA LYS A 248 3.17 -0.52 16.84
C LYS A 248 4.68 -0.45 17.02
N LEU A 249 5.24 0.73 17.25
CA LEU A 249 6.67 0.93 17.47
C LEU A 249 7.17 0.21 18.71
N LYS A 250 6.49 0.37 19.85
CA LYS A 250 6.86 -0.31 21.13
C LYS A 250 6.81 -1.83 21.03
N ALA A 251 5.99 -2.38 20.13
CA ALA A 251 5.93 -3.83 19.91
C ALA A 251 7.18 -4.37 19.18
N ILE A 252 7.90 -3.52 18.46
CA ILE A 252 9.04 -3.89 17.61
C ILE A 252 10.36 -3.46 18.26
N VAL A 253 10.39 -2.29 18.87
CA VAL A 253 11.57 -1.70 19.51
C VAL A 253 11.34 -1.62 21.02
N PRO A 254 12.29 -2.08 21.86
CA PRO A 254 12.21 -1.93 23.31
C PRO A 254 12.49 -0.46 23.70
N VAL A 255 11.47 0.40 23.55
CA VAL A 255 11.60 1.84 23.85
C VAL A 255 11.49 2.11 25.36
N VAL A 256 10.78 1.27 26.11
CA VAL A 256 10.56 1.47 27.56
C VAL A 256 11.86 1.25 28.33
N GLY A 257 12.28 2.25 29.09
CA GLY A 257 13.53 2.21 29.85
C GLY A 257 14.77 2.68 29.08
N ASP A 258 14.63 2.96 27.77
CA ASP A 258 15.64 3.69 26.99
C ASP A 258 15.29 5.17 26.97
N LYS A 259 16.03 5.98 27.74
CA LYS A 259 15.81 7.42 27.86
C LYS A 259 15.91 8.14 26.51
N GLN A 260 16.80 7.72 25.61
CA GLN A 260 16.93 8.35 24.30
C GLN A 260 15.73 8.00 23.42
N GLY A 261 15.31 6.73 23.40
CA GLY A 261 14.11 6.29 22.71
C GLY A 261 12.82 6.96 23.21
N GLU A 262 12.66 7.14 24.52
CA GLU A 262 11.50 7.83 25.11
C GLU A 262 11.45 9.31 24.72
N LEU A 263 12.60 10.00 24.72
CA LEU A 263 12.69 11.39 24.28
C LEU A 263 12.33 11.54 22.80
N LEU A 264 12.85 10.65 21.94
CA LEU A 264 12.53 10.63 20.52
C LEU A 264 11.03 10.37 20.30
N LEU A 265 10.46 9.39 21.00
CA LEU A 265 9.02 9.10 20.92
C LEU A 265 8.18 10.31 21.34
N GLY A 266 8.61 11.03 22.38
CA GLY A 266 8.00 12.29 22.80
C GLY A 266 8.04 13.38 21.72
N ARG A 267 9.18 13.56 21.03
CA ARG A 267 9.30 14.48 19.88
C ARG A 267 8.35 14.09 18.75
N MET A 268 8.31 12.81 18.39
CA MET A 268 7.46 12.29 17.33
C MET A 268 5.97 12.47 17.62
N ARG A 269 5.53 12.24 18.87
CA ARG A 269 4.14 12.54 19.29
C ARG A 269 3.82 14.02 19.16
N ARG A 270 4.72 14.90 19.61
CA ARG A 270 4.55 16.36 19.46
C ARG A 270 4.43 16.77 17.99
N ILE A 271 5.25 16.23 17.10
CA ILE A 271 5.13 16.50 15.65
C ILE A 271 3.76 16.07 15.13
N LYS A 272 3.29 14.87 15.50
CA LYS A 272 1.96 14.39 15.08
C LYS A 272 0.82 15.27 15.59
N GLU A 273 0.85 15.60 16.88
CA GLU A 273 -0.19 16.39 17.54
C GLU A 273 -0.20 17.84 17.06
N ARG A 274 0.97 18.46 16.87
CA ARG A 274 1.10 19.87 16.48
C ARG A 274 0.90 20.09 14.98
N VAL A 275 1.33 19.14 14.14
CA VAL A 275 1.33 19.32 12.69
C VAL A 275 0.32 18.41 12.00
N ARG A 276 0.47 17.09 12.12
CA ARG A 276 -0.34 16.15 11.32
C ARG A 276 -1.83 16.28 11.65
N ASN A 277 -2.20 16.12 12.91
CA ASN A 277 -3.61 16.03 13.31
C ASN A 277 -4.39 17.32 12.98
N PRO A 278 -3.89 18.53 13.28
CA PRO A 278 -4.64 19.76 13.01
C PRO A 278 -4.90 19.94 11.52
N PHE A 279 -3.89 19.74 10.66
CA PHE A 279 -4.04 19.96 9.22
C PHE A 279 -4.77 18.82 8.50
N ALA A 280 -4.71 17.58 9.01
CA ALA A 280 -5.45 16.45 8.45
C ALA A 280 -6.94 16.47 8.83
N HIS A 281 -7.32 17.06 9.96
CA HIS A 281 -8.70 17.10 10.46
C HIS A 281 -9.41 18.45 10.25
N GLY A 282 -8.92 19.26 9.31
CA GLY A 282 -9.56 20.54 8.93
C GLY A 282 -9.47 21.61 10.01
N GLY A 283 -8.48 21.52 10.91
CA GLY A 283 -8.27 22.49 11.96
C GLY A 283 -9.28 22.42 13.11
N VAL A 284 -10.04 21.32 13.25
CA VAL A 284 -10.90 21.04 14.42
C VAL A 284 -10.23 19.92 15.22
N GLU A 285 -9.53 20.31 16.28
CA GLU A 285 -8.80 19.38 17.14
C GLU A 285 -9.69 18.87 18.28
N ASN A 286 -9.39 17.67 18.77
CA ASN A 286 -10.13 17.04 19.87
C ASN A 286 -9.93 17.74 21.24
N ASP A 287 -9.01 18.70 21.31
CA ASP A 287 -8.73 19.49 22.52
C ASP A 287 -9.58 20.78 22.61
N GLY A 288 -10.47 21.02 21.65
CA GLY A 288 -11.28 22.24 21.58
C GLY A 288 -10.50 23.49 21.14
N GLY A 289 -9.25 23.35 20.66
CA GLY A 289 -8.38 24.45 20.25
C GLY A 289 -8.88 25.25 19.03
N SER A 290 -9.90 24.75 18.33
CA SER A 290 -10.60 25.46 17.25
C SER A 290 -11.80 26.27 17.70
N LEU A 291 -12.18 26.13 18.97
CA LEU A 291 -13.32 26.82 19.53
C LEU A 291 -12.85 28.15 20.07
N PHE A 292 -13.57 29.21 19.71
CA PHE A 292 -13.41 30.54 20.30
C PHE A 292 -14.70 30.88 21.01
N PHE A 293 -14.59 31.47 22.19
CA PHE A 293 -15.71 32.05 22.92
C PHE A 293 -15.55 33.57 22.96
N HIS A 294 -16.65 34.29 23.07
CA HIS A 294 -16.62 35.75 23.11
C HIS A 294 -16.59 36.24 24.54
N LEU A 295 -15.54 36.98 24.89
CA LEU A 295 -15.50 37.78 26.11
C LEU A 295 -16.08 39.17 25.84
N PRO A 296 -17.11 39.60 26.62
CA PRO A 296 -17.70 40.93 26.46
C PRO A 296 -16.63 42.02 26.50
N HIS A 297 -16.72 42.95 25.56
CA HIS A 297 -15.81 44.11 25.41
C HIS A 297 -14.34 43.80 25.09
N ILE A 298 -13.95 42.52 24.97
CA ILE A 298 -12.58 42.11 24.62
C ILE A 298 -12.54 41.51 23.21
N GLY A 299 -13.43 40.56 22.90
CA GLY A 299 -13.47 39.88 21.60
C GLY A 299 -13.44 38.36 21.71
N ALA A 300 -13.07 37.69 20.62
CA ALA A 300 -12.99 36.23 20.57
C ALA A 300 -11.69 35.75 21.24
N ILE A 301 -11.82 34.89 22.25
CA ILE A 301 -10.70 34.24 22.95
C ILE A 301 -10.78 32.74 22.68
N PRO A 302 -9.65 32.06 22.41
CA PRO A 302 -9.67 30.62 22.22
C PRO A 302 -10.12 29.91 23.49
N ALA A 303 -10.92 28.85 23.34
CA ALA A 303 -11.52 28.11 24.44
C ALA A 303 -10.53 27.12 25.11
N ASN A 304 -9.43 26.76 24.43
CA ASN A 304 -8.35 26.02 25.05
C ASN A 304 -7.38 26.99 25.72
N PHE A 305 -7.23 26.91 27.05
CA PHE A 305 -6.37 27.79 27.86
C PHE A 305 -4.98 27.23 28.18
N SER A 306 -4.63 26.08 27.62
CA SER A 306 -3.37 25.40 27.88
C SER A 306 -2.48 25.38 26.63
N ARG A 307 -1.17 25.61 26.81
CA ARG A 307 -0.14 25.55 25.74
C ARG A 307 -0.42 26.45 24.53
N PHE A 308 -0.96 27.66 24.73
CA PHE A 308 -1.15 28.65 23.67
C PHE A 308 0.11 28.90 22.82
N SER A 309 1.28 28.99 23.46
CA SER A 309 2.57 29.22 22.80
C SER A 309 2.97 28.11 21.82
N ASP A 310 2.49 26.89 22.04
CA ASP A 310 2.88 25.71 21.27
C ASP A 310 1.88 25.41 20.15
N SER A 311 0.77 26.15 20.10
CA SER A 311 -0.29 25.94 19.12
C SER A 311 0.06 26.59 17.78
N VAL A 312 -0.09 25.80 16.72
CA VAL A 312 0.07 26.22 15.32
C VAL A 312 -0.85 27.37 14.92
N ARG A 313 -1.89 27.67 15.71
CA ARG A 313 -2.95 28.63 15.35
C ARG A 313 -2.60 30.08 15.65
N PHE A 314 -1.63 30.32 16.53
CA PHE A 314 -1.20 31.67 16.92
C PHE A 314 0.03 32.15 16.16
N SER A 315 0.56 31.34 15.23
CA SER A 315 1.60 31.74 14.30
C SER A 315 1.04 31.96 12.90
N PHE A 316 1.53 32.99 12.22
CA PHE A 316 1.24 33.22 10.79
C PHE A 316 1.80 32.10 9.89
N LEU A 317 2.89 31.45 10.32
CA LEU A 317 3.48 30.28 9.68
C LEU A 317 3.81 29.24 10.77
N PRO A 318 2.95 28.23 10.95
CA PRO A 318 3.05 27.31 12.07
C PRO A 318 4.25 26.35 12.06
N ILE A 319 4.91 26.21 10.91
CA ILE A 319 6.18 25.51 10.77
C ILE A 319 7.13 26.50 10.12
N GLU A 320 8.08 26.97 10.90
CA GLU A 320 9.18 27.78 10.39
C GLU A 320 10.32 26.90 9.88
N ALA A 321 11.34 27.50 9.28
CA ALA A 321 12.46 26.73 8.72
C ALA A 321 13.20 25.90 9.77
N ASP A 322 13.28 26.39 11.01
CA ASP A 322 13.94 25.69 12.11
C ASP A 322 13.08 24.53 12.61
N ASP A 323 11.77 24.72 12.77
CA ASP A 323 10.81 23.64 13.09
C ASP A 323 10.84 22.50 12.05
N HIS A 324 10.92 22.86 10.76
CA HIS A 324 11.06 21.88 9.67
C HIS A 324 12.35 21.08 9.79
N SER A 325 13.47 21.77 10.09
CA SER A 325 14.78 21.13 10.26
C SER A 325 14.79 20.18 11.46
N GLU A 326 14.24 20.61 12.60
CA GLU A 326 14.11 19.77 13.80
C GLU A 326 13.20 18.55 13.59
N THR A 327 12.14 18.73 12.80
CA THR A 327 11.23 17.64 12.39
C THR A 327 11.96 16.63 11.52
N CYS A 328 12.74 17.08 10.53
CA CYS A 328 13.54 16.21 9.69
C CYS A 328 14.56 15.41 10.50
N VAL A 329 15.23 16.04 11.46
CA VAL A 329 16.19 15.38 12.36
C VAL A 329 15.49 14.29 13.18
N ALA A 330 14.31 14.55 13.73
CA ALA A 330 13.56 13.53 14.48
C ALA A 330 13.18 12.33 13.60
N PHE A 331 12.80 12.57 12.34
CA PHE A 331 12.50 11.50 11.37
C PHE A 331 13.75 10.69 11.02
N ASP A 332 14.88 11.35 10.78
CA ASP A 332 16.15 10.69 10.48
C ASP A 332 16.65 9.84 11.67
N GLU A 333 16.52 10.35 12.91
CA GLU A 333 16.83 9.60 14.13
C GLU A 333 15.95 8.35 14.29
N LEU A 334 14.64 8.46 14.01
CA LEU A 334 13.73 7.30 14.07
C LEU A 334 14.03 6.29 12.95
N ASP A 335 14.30 6.76 11.73
CA ASP A 335 14.67 5.89 10.62
C ASP A 335 15.97 5.13 10.90
N ALA A 336 16.94 5.78 11.54
CA ALA A 336 18.17 5.17 12.03
C ALA A 336 17.88 4.08 13.08
N MET A 337 17.02 4.38 14.07
CA MET A 337 16.61 3.39 15.07
C MET A 337 15.95 2.15 14.44
N LEU A 338 15.14 2.35 13.39
CA LEU A 338 14.44 1.29 12.67
C LEU A 338 15.29 0.56 11.63
N SER A 339 16.56 0.94 11.45
CA SER A 339 17.49 0.38 10.47
C SER A 339 18.77 -0.18 11.07
N GLN A 340 18.90 -0.18 12.40
CA GLN A 340 20.13 -0.55 13.11
C GLN A 340 19.93 -1.71 14.08
N GLY A 341 21.05 -2.24 14.61
CA GLY A 341 21.07 -3.33 15.58
C GLY A 341 20.31 -4.57 15.09
N ALA A 342 19.38 -5.06 15.91
CA ALA A 342 18.56 -6.22 15.59
C ALA A 342 17.60 -6.01 14.40
N LEU A 343 17.37 -4.76 13.97
CA LEU A 343 16.47 -4.42 12.87
C LEU A 343 17.17 -4.27 11.52
N VAL A 344 18.50 -4.37 11.43
CA VAL A 344 19.23 -4.29 10.15
C VAL A 344 18.67 -5.30 9.13
N GLY A 345 18.54 -6.57 9.54
CA GLY A 345 18.01 -7.62 8.67
C GLY A 345 16.54 -7.43 8.28
N PRO A 346 15.63 -7.23 9.26
CA PRO A 346 14.23 -6.94 8.98
C PRO A 346 14.03 -5.71 8.08
N HIS A 347 14.76 -4.62 8.32
CA HIS A 347 14.67 -3.43 7.49
C HIS A 347 15.19 -3.67 6.07
N ARG A 348 16.27 -4.44 5.92
CA ARG A 348 16.79 -4.80 4.60
C ARG A 348 15.77 -5.54 3.74
N LEU A 349 14.89 -6.36 4.34
CA LEU A 349 13.76 -7.01 3.64
C LEU A 349 12.69 -6.00 3.21
N VAL A 350 12.40 -5.00 4.06
CA VAL A 350 11.50 -3.88 3.70
C VAL A 350 12.05 -3.14 2.48
N ASP A 351 13.33 -2.76 2.52
CA ASP A 351 13.98 -1.98 1.45
C ASP A 351 14.15 -2.78 0.16
N ALA A 352 14.31 -4.09 0.27
CA ALA A 352 14.33 -4.99 -0.88
C ALA A 352 12.98 -5.11 -1.61
N GLY A 353 11.90 -4.54 -1.05
CA GLY A 353 10.56 -4.64 -1.64
C GLY A 353 9.91 -6.00 -1.44
N VAL A 354 10.38 -6.82 -0.48
CA VAL A 354 9.78 -8.12 -0.19
C VAL A 354 8.36 -7.91 0.34
N ASP A 355 7.39 -8.62 -0.23
CA ASP A 355 6.02 -8.67 0.28
C ASP A 355 5.94 -9.67 1.46
N PRO A 356 5.70 -9.23 2.71
CA PRO A 356 5.61 -10.15 3.84
C PRO A 356 4.34 -11.00 3.81
N SER A 357 4.51 -12.31 3.96
CA SER A 357 3.46 -13.21 4.43
C SER A 357 3.52 -13.35 5.95
N PHE A 358 2.37 -13.33 6.60
CA PHE A 358 2.23 -13.38 8.05
C PHE A 358 1.96 -14.80 8.58
N ASP A 359 1.93 -15.80 7.68
CA ASP A 359 1.78 -17.19 8.04
C ASP A 359 2.98 -17.72 8.86
N SER A 360 2.71 -18.70 9.72
CA SER A 360 3.69 -19.18 10.70
C SER A 360 4.94 -19.82 10.08
N GLU A 361 4.85 -20.37 8.87
CA GLU A 361 5.99 -20.99 8.18
C GLU A 361 6.91 -19.92 7.58
N THR A 362 6.32 -18.93 6.92
CA THR A 362 7.07 -17.84 6.30
C THR A 362 7.72 -16.93 7.34
N LEU A 363 7.07 -16.65 8.47
CA LEU A 363 7.69 -15.92 9.59
C LEU A 363 8.98 -16.59 10.08
N LYS A 364 8.98 -17.94 10.18
CA LYS A 364 10.20 -18.70 10.55
C LYS A 364 11.28 -18.59 9.49
N ARG A 365 10.91 -18.54 8.21
CA ARG A 365 11.87 -18.35 7.10
C ARG A 365 12.52 -16.97 7.16
N TYR A 366 11.78 -15.91 7.48
CA TYR A 366 12.37 -14.59 7.73
C TYR A 366 13.32 -14.61 8.92
N ALA A 367 12.93 -15.22 10.05
CA ALA A 367 13.79 -15.36 11.21
C ALA A 367 15.11 -16.09 10.87
N ALA A 368 15.03 -17.19 10.14
CA ALA A 368 16.20 -17.96 9.71
C ALA A 368 17.11 -17.15 8.77
N ALA A 369 16.53 -16.43 7.79
CA ALA A 369 17.29 -15.59 6.86
C ALA A 369 18.02 -14.46 7.59
N VAL A 370 17.35 -13.78 8.53
CA VAL A 370 17.94 -12.71 9.35
C VAL A 370 19.03 -13.25 10.28
N ALA A 371 18.80 -14.38 10.94
CA ALA A 371 19.77 -14.99 11.85
C ALA A 371 21.01 -15.55 11.13
N GLY A 372 20.88 -15.96 9.85
CA GLY A 372 21.98 -16.45 9.03
C GLY A 372 22.98 -15.38 8.57
N GLY A 373 22.75 -14.11 8.91
CA GLY A 373 23.63 -12.99 8.55
C GLY A 373 23.45 -12.49 7.12
N ALA A 374 24.30 -11.54 6.71
CA ALA A 374 24.11 -10.79 5.47
C ALA A 374 24.06 -11.67 4.20
N ALA A 375 24.94 -12.68 4.08
CA ALA A 375 24.98 -13.53 2.90
C ALA A 375 23.72 -14.41 2.75
N GLU A 376 23.19 -14.92 3.87
CA GLU A 376 21.94 -15.68 3.89
C GLU A 376 20.75 -14.80 3.52
N LEU A 377 20.69 -13.61 4.10
CA LEU A 377 19.64 -12.64 3.85
C LEU A 377 19.59 -12.20 2.38
N GLU A 378 20.74 -11.89 1.78
CA GLU A 378 20.81 -11.54 0.36
C GLU A 378 20.48 -12.73 -0.56
N ARG A 379 20.81 -13.97 -0.14
CA ARG A 379 20.35 -15.16 -0.87
C ARG A 379 18.82 -15.28 -0.82
N PHE A 380 18.22 -15.07 0.35
CA PHE A 380 16.77 -15.07 0.50
C PHE A 380 16.12 -14.03 -0.41
N ILE A 381 16.61 -12.78 -0.38
CA ILE A 381 16.10 -11.68 -1.21
C ILE A 381 16.22 -12.00 -2.69
N ARG A 382 17.36 -12.53 -3.14
CA ARG A 382 17.58 -12.90 -4.54
C ARG A 382 16.62 -14.01 -5.00
N VAL A 383 16.42 -15.04 -4.19
CA VAL A 383 15.48 -16.12 -4.51
C VAL A 383 14.06 -15.59 -4.59
N TRP A 384 13.63 -14.79 -3.61
CA TRP A 384 12.31 -14.17 -3.61
C TRP A 384 12.11 -13.26 -4.82
N GLY A 385 13.10 -12.41 -5.13
CA GLY A 385 13.06 -11.50 -6.27
C GLY A 385 12.99 -12.23 -7.60
N HIS A 386 13.75 -13.32 -7.76
CA HIS A 386 13.67 -14.16 -8.95
C HIS A 386 12.28 -14.81 -9.10
N GLU A 387 11.72 -15.38 -8.03
CA GLU A 387 10.36 -15.95 -8.06
C GLU A 387 9.32 -14.87 -8.42
N TRP A 388 9.44 -13.68 -7.82
CA TRP A 388 8.57 -12.55 -8.12
C TRP A 388 8.67 -12.12 -9.59
N GLU A 389 9.88 -11.99 -10.14
CA GLU A 389 10.11 -11.62 -11.54
C GLU A 389 9.56 -12.65 -12.51
N CYS A 390 9.73 -13.95 -12.24
CA CYS A 390 9.13 -15.04 -13.01
C CYS A 390 7.61 -14.90 -13.07
N HIS A 391 6.96 -14.63 -11.94
CA HIS A 391 5.52 -14.44 -11.89
C HIS A 391 5.04 -13.12 -12.53
N ALA A 392 5.75 -12.02 -12.31
CA ALA A 392 5.41 -10.71 -12.85
C ALA A 392 5.57 -10.65 -14.38
N ASN A 393 6.60 -11.29 -14.91
CA ASN A 393 6.84 -11.37 -16.35
C ASN A 393 6.14 -12.55 -17.04
N MET A 394 5.62 -13.51 -16.26
CA MET A 394 5.12 -14.81 -16.72
C MET A 394 6.16 -15.60 -17.50
N ASP A 395 7.39 -15.59 -16.97
CA ASP A 395 8.58 -16.25 -17.51
C ASP A 395 8.96 -17.37 -16.52
N TYR A 396 8.34 -18.53 -16.71
CA TYR A 396 8.33 -19.67 -15.78
C TYR A 396 9.41 -20.70 -16.04
#